data_AF-A0A920T5L6-F1
#
_entry.id   AF-A0A920T5L6-F1
#
_cell.length_a   1.000
_cell.length_b   1.000
_cell.length_c   1.000
_cell.angle_alpha   90.00
_cell.angle_beta   90.00
_cell.angle_gamma   90.00
#
_symmetry.space_group_name_H-M   'P 1'
#
loop_
_entity.id
_entity.type
_entity.pdbx_description
1 polymer ?
#
loop_
_entity_poly.entity_id
_entity_poly.type
_entity_poly.pdbx_seq_one_letter_code
_entity_poly.pdbx_strand_id
1 'polypeptide(L)'
;MPWLKTLDSSVAAVNQGGRRKGAACIYLETWHDDIEEFLELKQNTGDHARRTHNLNIANWVPDLFMKRVENNWQWSLFDPKKVPHLTDLFGEEFEKAYIEAEEAELYERQVDAQGPLPKDDADIGRNRKWLDDV
;
A
#
# COMPACT_ATOMS: atom_id res chain seq x y z
N MET A 1 5.59 10.59 -0.39
CA MET A 1 6.53 9.54 0.10
C MET A 1 8.06 9.86 0.03
N PRO A 2 8.59 11.02 0.50
CA PRO A 2 10.04 11.33 0.35
C PRO A 2 11.00 10.44 1.14
N TRP A 3 10.57 9.92 2.31
CA TRP A 3 11.45 9.14 3.20
C TRP A 3 11.89 7.80 2.61
N LEU A 4 11.07 7.17 1.77
CA LEU A 4 11.40 5.89 1.14
C LEU A 4 12.58 6.02 0.17
N LYS A 5 12.84 7.20 -0.38
CA LYS A 5 14.00 7.43 -1.24
C LYS A 5 15.34 7.33 -0.48
N THR A 6 15.33 7.76 0.78
CA THR A 6 16.48 7.60 1.68
C THR A 6 16.76 6.13 1.98
N LEU A 7 15.70 5.33 2.22
CA LEU A 7 15.81 3.89 2.42
C LEU A 7 16.28 3.17 1.15
N ASP A 8 15.76 3.56 -0.03
CA ASP A 8 16.19 3.03 -1.32
C ASP A 8 17.70 3.19 -1.54
N SER A 9 18.22 4.39 -1.22
CA SER A 9 19.65 4.70 -1.29
C SER A 9 20.48 3.87 -0.30
N SER A 10 19.95 3.67 0.92
CA SER A 10 20.60 2.87 1.96
C SER A 10 20.70 1.40 1.56
N VAL A 11 19.62 0.83 1.00
CA VAL A 11 19.58 -0.56 0.52
C VAL A 11 20.53 -0.75 -0.67
N ALA A 12 20.60 0.22 -1.57
CA ALA A 12 21.52 0.19 -2.71
C ALA A 12 23.01 0.20 -2.27
N ALA A 13 23.32 0.88 -1.16
CA ALA A 13 24.68 0.93 -0.61
C ALA A 13 25.10 -0.38 0.07
N VAL A 14 24.14 -1.20 0.50
CA VAL A 14 24.44 -2.50 1.12
C VAL A 14 24.83 -3.51 0.04
N ASN A 15 26.04 -4.05 0.16
CA ASN A 15 26.53 -5.14 -0.67
C ASN A 15 27.09 -6.25 0.23
N GLN A 16 26.36 -7.34 0.37
CA GLN A 16 26.73 -8.46 1.24
C GLN A 16 27.94 -9.20 0.64
N GLY A 17 29.14 -8.80 1.06
CA GLY A 17 30.40 -9.42 0.66
C GLY A 17 30.66 -9.41 -0.85
N GLY A 18 30.14 -8.40 -1.58
CA GLY A 18 30.32 -8.28 -3.03
C GLY A 18 29.46 -9.22 -3.88
N ARG A 19 28.65 -10.09 -3.26
CA ARG A 19 27.93 -11.18 -3.95
C ARG A 19 26.42 -10.97 -4.06
N ARG A 20 25.81 -10.26 -3.11
CA ARG A 20 24.36 -10.00 -3.11
C ARG A 20 24.10 -8.54 -2.79
N LYS A 21 23.27 -7.91 -3.62
CA LYS A 21 22.71 -6.58 -3.34
C LYS A 21 21.87 -6.66 -2.07
N GLY A 22 21.84 -5.57 -1.30
CA GLY A 22 20.88 -5.38 -0.22
C GLY A 22 19.45 -5.55 -0.74
N ALA A 23 18.58 -6.06 0.12
CA ALA A 23 17.16 -6.21 -0.16
C ALA A 23 16.36 -5.77 1.05
N ALA A 24 15.32 -4.99 0.81
CA ALA A 24 14.31 -4.65 1.80
C ALA A 24 12.93 -4.71 1.13
N CYS A 25 11.91 -4.96 1.93
CA CYS A 25 10.52 -4.93 1.51
C CYS A 25 9.75 -3.98 2.42
N ILE A 26 9.07 -3.02 1.83
CA ILE A 26 8.18 -2.10 2.54
C ILE A 26 6.76 -2.63 2.42
N TYR A 27 6.07 -2.67 3.56
CA TYR A 27 4.66 -3.02 3.62
C TYR A 27 3.88 -1.77 3.97
N LEU A 28 2.76 -1.55 3.29
CA LEU A 28 1.79 -0.50 3.60
C LEU A 28 0.40 -1.13 3.60
N GLU A 29 -0.47 -0.68 4.50
CA GLU A 29 -1.85 -1.14 4.54
C GLU A 29 -2.74 -0.36 3.57
N THR A 30 -3.73 -1.03 2.97
CA THR A 30 -4.57 -0.45 1.90
C THR A 30 -5.41 0.77 2.34
N TRP A 31 -5.60 0.99 3.65
CA TRP A 31 -6.34 2.14 4.18
C TRP A 31 -5.50 3.41 4.34
N HIS A 32 -4.19 3.33 4.13
CA HIS A 32 -3.31 4.48 4.29
C HIS A 32 -3.53 5.52 3.18
N ASP A 33 -3.60 6.82 3.51
CA ASP A 33 -3.91 7.88 2.51
C ASP A 33 -2.91 7.97 1.34
N ASP A 34 -1.63 7.73 1.62
CA ASP A 34 -0.58 7.64 0.59
C ASP A 34 -0.56 6.31 -0.21
N ILE A 35 -1.57 5.43 -0.11
CA ILE A 35 -1.55 4.10 -0.77
C ILE A 35 -1.37 4.19 -2.29
N GLU A 36 -2.00 5.16 -2.94
CA GLU A 36 -1.88 5.34 -4.39
C GLU A 36 -0.44 5.76 -4.77
N GLU A 37 0.14 6.76 -4.07
CA GLU A 37 1.54 7.17 -4.29
C GLU A 37 2.50 6.01 -4.02
N PHE A 38 2.21 5.18 -3.01
CA PHE A 38 3.01 4.01 -2.67
C PHE A 38 3.05 2.97 -3.78
N LEU A 39 1.90 2.70 -4.43
CA LEU A 39 1.81 1.76 -5.55
C LEU A 39 2.52 2.26 -6.81
N GLU A 40 2.67 3.58 -6.97
CA GLU A 40 3.41 4.19 -8.08
C GLU A 40 4.95 4.11 -7.95
N LEU A 41 5.48 3.78 -6.76
CA LEU A 41 6.93 3.84 -6.48
C LEU A 41 7.79 2.93 -7.36
N LYS A 42 7.21 1.86 -7.92
CA LYS A 42 7.91 0.92 -8.81
C LYS A 42 7.62 1.11 -10.28
N GLN A 43 6.77 2.07 -10.67
CA GLN A 43 6.51 2.35 -12.08
C GLN A 43 7.78 2.80 -12.80
N ASN A 44 7.94 2.37 -14.05
CA ASN A 44 9.11 2.70 -14.87
C ASN A 44 9.04 4.10 -15.47
N THR A 45 7.83 4.66 -15.57
CA THR A 45 7.54 5.98 -16.13
C THR A 45 7.30 7.01 -15.03
N GLY A 46 7.41 8.31 -15.37
CA GLY A 46 7.20 9.44 -14.44
C GLY A 46 8.49 10.00 -13.81
N ASP A 47 8.36 10.70 -12.68
CA ASP A 47 9.47 11.38 -12.01
C ASP A 47 10.40 10.39 -11.30
N HIS A 48 11.59 10.16 -11.86
CA HIS A 48 12.61 9.26 -11.30
C HIS A 48 13.07 9.63 -9.88
N ALA A 49 12.97 10.90 -9.48
CA ALA A 49 13.34 11.32 -8.12
C ALA A 49 12.44 10.66 -7.06
N ARG A 50 11.20 10.31 -7.43
CA ARG A 50 10.19 9.69 -6.57
C ARG A 50 10.19 8.15 -6.64
N ARG A 51 10.95 7.55 -7.55
CA ARG A 51 10.98 6.08 -7.72
C ARG A 51 11.97 5.40 -6.78
N THR A 52 11.62 4.20 -6.32
CA THR A 52 12.43 3.39 -5.40
C THR A 52 12.65 1.97 -5.95
N HIS A 53 13.46 1.86 -7.01
CA HIS A 53 13.65 0.60 -7.72
C HIS A 53 14.44 -0.46 -6.91
N ASN A 54 15.20 -0.07 -5.90
CA ASN A 54 15.96 -1.00 -5.04
C ASN A 54 15.11 -1.57 -3.91
N LEU A 55 13.97 -0.94 -3.59
CA LEU A 55 13.01 -1.45 -2.61
C LEU A 55 12.03 -2.41 -3.27
N ASN A 56 11.68 -3.48 -2.57
CA ASN A 56 10.44 -4.20 -2.85
C ASN A 56 9.30 -3.53 -2.08
N ILE A 57 8.11 -3.53 -2.67
CA ILE A 57 6.89 -3.06 -2.01
C ILE A 57 5.89 -4.19 -1.96
N ALA A 58 5.08 -4.22 -0.91
CA ALA A 58 3.98 -5.13 -0.74
C ALA A 58 2.82 -4.39 -0.08
N ASN A 59 1.60 -4.74 -0.47
CA ASN A 59 0.39 -4.23 0.18
C ASN A 59 -0.07 -5.22 1.25
N TRP A 60 -0.43 -4.73 2.43
CA TRP A 60 -1.02 -5.52 3.50
C TRP A 60 -2.53 -5.27 3.50
N VAL A 61 -3.28 -6.23 2.98
CA VAL A 61 -4.69 -6.05 2.61
C VAL A 61 -5.60 -6.59 3.72
N PRO A 62 -6.45 -5.75 4.33
CA PRO A 62 -7.47 -6.24 5.28
C PRO A 62 -8.59 -6.99 4.56
N ASP A 63 -9.15 -8.02 5.21
CA ASP A 63 -10.30 -8.78 4.67
C ASP A 63 -11.49 -7.86 4.36
N LEU A 64 -11.69 -6.81 5.17
CA LEU A 64 -12.71 -5.80 4.95
C LEU A 64 -12.59 -5.14 3.58
N PHE A 65 -11.37 -4.82 3.15
CA PHE A 65 -11.14 -4.19 1.86
C PHE A 65 -11.64 -5.10 0.73
N MET A 66 -11.31 -6.39 0.78
CA MET A 66 -11.77 -7.37 -0.21
C MET A 66 -13.30 -7.49 -0.23
N LYS A 67 -13.95 -7.53 0.94
CA LYS A 67 -15.42 -7.47 1.03
C LYS A 67 -15.97 -6.21 0.35
N ARG A 68 -15.34 -5.05 0.53
CA ARG A 68 -15.79 -3.78 -0.09
C ARG A 68 -15.58 -3.77 -1.61
N VAL A 69 -14.49 -4.36 -2.11
CA VAL A 69 -14.23 -4.52 -3.54
C VAL A 69 -15.32 -5.34 -4.21
N GLU A 70 -15.66 -6.50 -3.62
CA GLU A 70 -16.69 -7.41 -4.12
C GLU A 70 -18.08 -6.76 -4.18
N ASN A 71 -18.40 -5.94 -3.18
CA ASN A 71 -19.70 -5.27 -3.07
C ASN A 71 -19.73 -3.88 -3.74
N ASN A 72 -18.64 -3.47 -4.40
CA ASN A 72 -18.49 -2.15 -5.02
C ASN A 72 -18.82 -0.99 -4.05
N TRP A 73 -18.29 -1.09 -2.83
CA TRP A 73 -18.46 -0.09 -1.79
C TRP A 73 -17.32 0.94 -1.77
N GLN A 74 -17.55 2.03 -1.04
CA GLN A 74 -16.52 3.03 -0.78
C GLN A 74 -15.47 2.49 0.20
N TRP A 75 -14.25 2.95 0.04
CA TRP A 75 -13.12 2.71 0.92
C TRP A 75 -12.57 4.04 1.40
N SER A 76 -12.47 4.18 2.73
CA SER A 76 -11.95 5.37 3.38
C SER A 76 -10.44 5.27 3.58
N LEU A 77 -9.76 6.38 3.30
CA LEU A 77 -8.32 6.51 3.42
C LEU A 77 -7.98 7.47 4.57
N PHE A 78 -7.04 7.07 5.42
CA PHE A 78 -6.76 7.75 6.67
C PHE A 78 -5.28 8.18 6.80
N ASP A 79 -5.05 9.33 7.45
CA ASP A 79 -3.73 9.64 8.04
C ASP A 79 -3.55 8.76 9.29
N PRO A 80 -2.51 7.91 9.36
CA PRO A 80 -2.24 7.07 10.52
C PRO A 80 -2.07 7.84 11.83
N LYS A 81 -1.81 9.15 11.81
CA LYS A 81 -1.80 9.99 13.02
C LYS A 81 -3.18 10.18 13.63
N LYS A 82 -4.25 10.15 12.83
CA LYS A 82 -5.64 10.25 13.31
C LYS A 82 -6.15 8.91 13.84
N VAL A 83 -5.63 7.81 13.31
CA VAL A 83 -6.07 6.44 13.61
C VAL A 83 -4.90 5.50 13.94
N PRO A 84 -4.02 5.86 14.90
CA PRO A 84 -2.76 5.14 15.13
C PRO A 84 -2.96 3.69 15.63
N HIS A 85 -4.15 3.38 16.14
CA HIS A 85 -4.49 2.05 16.62
C HIS A 85 -4.79 1.05 15.50
N LEU A 86 -5.13 1.50 14.28
CA LEU A 86 -5.50 0.58 13.20
C LEU A 86 -4.36 -0.37 12.81
N THR A 87 -3.10 0.08 12.91
CA THR A 87 -1.93 -0.73 12.55
C THR A 87 -1.70 -1.94 13.46
N ASP A 88 -2.30 -1.94 14.65
CA ASP A 88 -2.14 -3.00 15.65
C ASP A 88 -3.34 -3.96 15.68
N LEU A 89 -4.36 -3.73 14.85
CA LEU A 89 -5.60 -4.50 14.82
C LEU A 89 -5.70 -5.37 13.56
N PHE A 90 -6.44 -6.47 13.66
CA PHE A 90 -6.74 -7.36 12.54
C PHE A 90 -8.11 -8.02 12.72
N GLY A 91 -8.63 -8.64 11.66
CA GLY A 91 -9.92 -9.35 11.68
C GLY A 91 -11.09 -8.47 12.12
N GLU A 92 -11.97 -9.01 12.98
CA GLU A 92 -13.18 -8.32 13.46
C GLU A 92 -12.86 -7.05 14.27
N GLU A 93 -11.75 -7.02 15.01
CA GLU A 93 -11.35 -5.85 15.80
C GLU A 93 -10.93 -4.69 14.89
N PHE A 94 -10.19 -4.98 13.82
CA PHE A 94 -9.89 -3.99 12.78
C PHE A 94 -11.16 -3.50 12.10
N GLU A 95 -12.07 -4.41 11.71
CA GLU A 95 -13.32 -4.04 11.03
C GLU A 95 -14.15 -3.06 11.86
N LYS A 96 -14.30 -3.35 13.15
CA LYS A 96 -15.02 -2.48 14.07
C LYS A 96 -14.35 -1.10 14.20
N ALA A 97 -13.05 -1.06 14.47
CA ALA A 97 -12.32 0.19 14.65
C ALA A 97 -12.31 1.05 13.37
N TYR A 98 -12.20 0.41 12.21
CA TYR A 98 -12.26 1.07 10.91
C TYR A 98 -13.62 1.76 10.69
N ILE A 99 -14.72 1.05 10.96
CA ILE A 99 -16.08 1.61 10.84
C ILE A 99 -16.31 2.74 11.84
N GLU A 100 -15.86 2.58 13.09
CA GLU A 100 -15.94 3.66 14.10
C GLU A 100 -15.17 4.91 13.66
N ALA A 101 -14.00 4.75 13.02
CA ALA A 101 -13.24 5.87 12.48
C ALA A 101 -13.94 6.55 11.28
N GLU A 102 -14.67 5.79 10.46
CA GLU A 102 -15.50 6.34 9.38
C GLU A 102 -16.69 7.14 9.93
N GLU A 103 -17.39 6.60 10.93
CA GLU A 103 -18.52 7.27 11.60
C GLU A 103 -18.08 8.58 12.30
N ALA A 104 -16.84 8.60 12.79
CA ALA A 104 -16.21 9.79 13.36
C ALA A 104 -15.62 10.77 12.32
N GLU A 105 -15.80 10.50 11.02
CA GLU A 105 -15.30 11.31 9.89
C GLU A 105 -13.78 11.59 9.98
N LEU A 106 -12.99 10.62 10.45
CA LEU A 106 -11.54 10.76 10.60
C LEU A 106 -10.75 10.53 9.30
N TYR A 107 -11.42 10.13 8.23
CA TYR A 107 -10.81 9.88 6.92
C TYR A 107 -10.42 11.20 6.23
N GLU A 108 -9.38 11.16 5.40
CA GLU A 108 -9.01 12.29 4.54
C GLU A 108 -9.88 12.33 3.27
N ARG A 109 -10.17 11.15 2.72
CA ARG A 109 -11.00 10.97 1.52
C ARG A 109 -11.56 9.56 1.43
N GLN A 110 -12.56 9.40 0.56
CA GLN A 110 -13.13 8.12 0.19
C GLN A 110 -12.94 7.87 -1.31
N VAL A 111 -12.72 6.61 -1.67
CA VAL A 111 -12.55 6.14 -3.05
C VAL A 111 -13.40 4.90 -3.27
N ASP A 112 -13.78 4.60 -4.52
CA ASP A 112 -14.36 3.29 -4.83
C ASP A 112 -13.36 2.20 -4.45
N ALA A 113 -13.74 1.14 -3.73
CA ALA A 113 -12.79 0.09 -3.33
C ALA A 113 -12.14 -0.62 -4.54
N GLN A 114 -12.79 -0.62 -5.70
CA GLN A 114 -12.23 -1.11 -6.97
C GLN A 114 -11.22 -0.14 -7.63
N GLY A 115 -11.18 1.11 -7.17
CA GLY A 115 -10.42 2.23 -7.71
C GLY A 115 -8.94 2.36 -7.30
N PRO A 116 -8.54 2.14 -6.03
CA PRO A 116 -7.16 2.34 -5.59
C PRO A 116 -6.19 1.26 -6.09
N LEU A 117 -6.72 0.17 -6.65
CA LEU A 117 -5.91 -0.87 -7.28
C LEU A 117 -5.54 -0.44 -8.71
N PRO A 118 -4.26 -0.58 -9.12
CA PRO A 118 -3.84 -0.29 -10.48
C PRO A 118 -4.68 -1.10 -11.48
N LYS A 119 -5.33 -0.41 -12.42
CA LYS A 119 -6.17 -1.06 -13.43
C LYS A 119 -5.36 -1.65 -14.59
N ASP A 120 -4.11 -1.21 -14.75
CA ASP A 120 -3.22 -1.61 -15.84
C ASP A 120 -1.94 -2.26 -15.31
N ASP A 121 -1.85 -3.60 -15.45
CA ASP A 121 -0.69 -4.42 -15.04
C ASP A 121 0.54 -4.30 -15.94
N ALA A 122 0.56 -3.37 -16.89
CA ALA A 122 1.57 -3.35 -17.96
C ALA A 122 2.99 -3.02 -17.45
N ASP A 123 3.11 -2.29 -16.35
CA ASP A 123 4.40 -1.83 -15.79
C ASP A 123 4.85 -2.59 -14.53
N ILE A 124 3.96 -3.33 -13.87
CA ILE A 124 4.26 -4.09 -12.65
C ILE A 124 4.48 -5.54 -13.08
N GLY A 125 5.72 -5.89 -13.42
CA GLY A 125 6.08 -7.24 -13.86
C GLY A 125 5.81 -8.32 -12.80
N ARG A 126 4.55 -8.80 -12.72
CA ARG A 126 4.07 -10.13 -12.28
C ARG A 126 2.54 -10.19 -12.30
N ASN A 127 2.03 -11.02 -13.22
CA ASN A 127 0.74 -11.72 -13.26
C ASN A 127 -0.46 -11.18 -12.46
N ARG A 128 -1.44 -10.72 -13.24
CA ARG A 128 -2.88 -10.58 -13.00
C ARG A 128 -3.57 -11.90 -12.57
N LYS A 129 -3.12 -12.55 -11.49
CA LYS A 129 -3.71 -13.81 -10.99
C LYS A 129 -4.27 -13.70 -9.56
N TRP A 130 -4.61 -12.49 -9.10
CA TRP A 130 -5.03 -12.28 -7.72
C TRP A 130 -6.54 -12.44 -7.50
N LEU A 131 -7.38 -12.31 -8.53
CA LEU A 131 -8.84 -12.38 -8.39
C LEU A 131 -9.46 -13.67 -8.96
N ASP A 132 -8.68 -14.52 -9.62
CA ASP A 132 -9.18 -15.73 -10.29
C ASP A 132 -8.96 -17.03 -9.49
N ASP A 133 -8.36 -16.96 -8.29
CA ASP A 133 -8.02 -18.14 -7.46
C ASP A 133 -8.65 -18.11 -6.04
N VAL A 134 -9.77 -17.40 -5.84
CA VAL A 134 -10.61 -17.50 -4.61
C VAL A 134 -11.99 -18.07 -4.96
#